data_AF-A0A522WM27-F1
#
_entry.id   AF-A0A522WM27-F1
#
_cell.length_a   1.000
_cell.length_b   1.000
_cell.length_c   1.000
_cell.angle_alpha   90.00
_cell.angle_beta   90.00
_cell.angle_gamma   90.00
#
_symmetry.space_group_name_H-M   'P 1'
#
loop_
_entity.id
_entity.type
_entity.pdbx_description
1 polymer ?
#
loop_
_entity_poly.entity_id
_entity_poly.type
_entity_poly.pdbx_seq_one_letter_code
_entity_poly.pdbx_strand_id
1 'polypeptide(L)' 'MKVTKEMVVNDCIKQYPKTIGVFTRFKIDSCCGGAVSIEAAAKRDGAPLDAILQALNEAA' A
#
# COMPACT_ATOMS: atom_id res chain seq x y z
N MET A 1 6.12 0.43 -14.06
CA MET A 1 5.18 1.25 -13.27
C MET A 1 5.90 1.80 -12.05
N LYS A 2 5.41 2.88 -11.42
CA LYS A 2 5.99 3.39 -10.17
C LYS A 2 4.89 3.70 -9.15
N VAL A 3 4.63 2.77 -8.24
CA VAL A 3 3.84 3.05 -7.04
C VAL A 3 4.72 3.88 -6.11
N THR A 4 4.22 5.05 -5.70
CA THR A 4 4.92 5.97 -4.80
C THR A 4 4.32 5.94 -3.41
N LYS A 5 5.08 6.36 -2.42
CA LYS A 5 4.64 6.37 -1.01
C LYS A 5 3.54 7.39 -0.70
N GLU A 6 3.42 8.41 -1.53
CA GLU A 6 2.43 9.48 -1.44
C GLU A 6 1.07 9.04 -1.99
N MET A 7 1.05 8.00 -2.83
CA MET A 7 -0.18 7.44 -3.40
C MET A 7 -1.11 6.97 -2.29
N VAL A 8 -2.40 7.24 -2.47
CA VAL A 8 -3.44 6.77 -1.56
C VAL A 8 -3.62 5.26 -1.74
N VAL A 9 -3.68 4.52 -0.65
CA VAL A 9 -3.80 3.04 -0.67
C VAL A 9 -4.99 2.62 -1.53
N ASN A 10 -6.16 3.23 -1.33
CA ASN A 10 -7.37 2.88 -2.08
C ASN A 10 -7.25 3.22 -3.58
N ASP A 11 -6.53 4.28 -3.93
CA ASP A 11 -6.29 4.64 -5.33
C ASP A 11 -5.33 3.64 -5.98
N CYS A 12 -4.26 3.26 -5.28
CA CYS A 12 -3.34 2.22 -5.70
C CYS A 12 -4.07 0.88 -5.93
N ILE A 13 -4.99 0.48 -5.04
CA ILE A 13 -5.78 -0.76 -5.20
C ILE A 13 -6.74 -0.66 -6.39
N LYS A 14 -7.38 0.50 -6.60
CA LYS A 14 -8.28 0.72 -7.75
C LYS A 14 -7.53 0.65 -9.08
N GLN A 15 -6.35 1.25 -9.15
CA GLN A 15 -5.50 1.18 -10.34
C GLN A 15 -4.89 -0.21 -10.52
N TYR A 16 -4.47 -0.84 -9.43
CA TYR A 16 -3.74 -2.10 -9.41
C TYR A 16 -4.39 -3.09 -8.41
N PRO A 17 -5.47 -3.79 -8.79
CA PRO A 17 -6.20 -4.66 -7.87
C PRO A 17 -5.34 -5.79 -7.30
N LYS A 18 -4.25 -6.19 -7.97
CA LYS A 18 -3.27 -7.17 -7.47
C LYS A 18 -2.52 -6.71 -6.23
N THR A 19 -2.38 -5.39 -6.03
CA THR A 19 -1.68 -4.83 -4.87
C THR A 19 -2.42 -5.07 -3.54
N ILE A 20 -3.71 -5.41 -3.57
CA ILE A 20 -4.48 -5.75 -2.36
C ILE A 20 -3.86 -6.93 -1.59
N GLY A 21 -3.26 -7.89 -2.30
CA GLY A 21 -2.57 -9.02 -1.70
C GLY A 21 -1.30 -8.59 -0.95
N VAL A 22 -0.62 -7.56 -1.46
CA VAL A 22 0.54 -6.95 -0.81
C VAL A 22 0.12 -6.28 0.50
N PHE A 23 -0.87 -5.38 0.46
CA PHE A 23 -1.37 -4.71 1.66
C PHE A 23 -1.84 -5.70 2.74
N THR A 24 -2.56 -6.76 2.33
CA THR A 24 -2.98 -7.84 3.22
C THR A 24 -1.79 -8.57 3.85
N ARG A 25 -0.76 -8.89 3.06
CA ARG A 25 0.46 -9.57 3.54
C ARG A 25 1.22 -8.74 4.57
N PHE A 26 1.27 -7.43 4.38
CA PHE A 26 1.90 -6.48 5.31
C PHE A 26 1.00 -6.04 6.47
N LYS A 27 -0.21 -6.62 6.59
CA LYS A 27 -1.22 -6.25 7.59
C LYS A 27 -1.54 -4.75 7.62
N ILE A 28 -1.51 -4.10 6.45
CA ILE A 28 -1.91 -2.71 6.31
C ILE A 28 -3.44 -2.63 6.39
N ASP A 29 -3.98 -1.93 7.39
CA ASP A 29 -5.44 -1.76 7.50
C ASP A 29 -5.96 -0.80 6.41
N SER A 30 -6.29 -1.38 5.26
CA SER A 30 -6.91 -0.69 4.12
C SER A 30 -8.43 -0.53 4.28
N CYS A 31 -9.05 -1.21 5.25
CA CYS A 31 -10.50 -1.24 5.43
C CYS A 31 -11.04 0.00 6.16
N CYS A 32 -10.32 0.51 7.16
CA CYS A 32 -10.66 1.76 7.85
C CYS A 32 -9.66 2.88 7.51
N GLY A 33 -8.44 2.54 7.06
CA GLY A 33 -7.37 3.48 6.73
C GLY A 33 -7.08 3.72 5.25
N GLY A 34 -7.83 3.15 4.31
CA GLY A 34 -7.46 3.18 2.88
C GLY A 34 -7.42 4.58 2.23
N ALA A 35 -8.00 5.60 2.88
CA ALA A 35 -8.01 6.99 2.40
C ALA A 35 -6.71 7.76 2.69
N VAL A 36 -5.70 7.12 3.30
CA VAL A 36 -4.40 7.74 3.56
C VAL A 36 -3.34 7.26 2.57
N SER A 37 -2.23 7.99 2.50
CA SER A 37 -1.06 7.61 1.71
C SER A 37 -0.44 6.30 2.22
N ILE A 38 0.20 5.55 1.33
CA ILE A 38 0.91 4.30 1.66
C ILE A 38 1.93 4.52 2.79
N GLU A 39 2.65 5.64 2.80
CA GLU A 39 3.56 6.01 3.91
C GLU A 39 2.84 6.11 5.25
N ALA A 40 1.71 6.82 5.29
CA ALA A 40 0.96 7.02 6.53
C ALA A 40 0.37 5.71 7.04
N ALA A 41 -0.14 4.87 6.13
CA ALA A 41 -0.64 3.54 6.47
C ALA A 41 0.49 2.65 7.01
N ALA A 42 1.63 2.59 6.30
CA ALA A 42 2.80 1.83 6.75
C ALA A 42 3.31 2.30 8.12
N LYS A 43 3.40 3.61 8.35
CA LYS A 43 3.84 4.17 9.63
C LYS A 43 2.87 3.88 10.77
N ARG A 44 1.55 3.98 10.51
CA ARG A 44 0.50 3.70 11.50
C ARG A 44 0.50 2.22 11.90
N ASP A 45 0.59 1.34 10.93
CA ASP A 45 0.56 -0.11 11.12
C ASP A 45 1.94 -0.69 11.48
N GLY A 46 2.99 0.15 11.54
CA GLY A 46 4.36 -0.25 11.90
C GLY A 46 5.05 -1.12 10.86
N ALA A 47 4.58 -1.08 9.61
CA ALA A 47 5.07 -1.91 8.53
C ALA A 47 6.21 -1.22 7.74
N PRO A 48 7.18 -1.99 7.21
CA PRO A 48 8.33 -1.45 6.50
C PRO A 48 7.91 -0.86 5.15
N LEU A 49 7.89 0.48 5.07
CA LEU A 49 7.50 1.22 3.87
C LEU A 49 8.27 0.78 2.62
N ASP A 50 9.58 0.60 2.74
CA ASP A 50 10.44 0.24 1.60
C ASP A 50 10.06 -1.13 1.02
N ALA A 51 9.86 -2.13 1.88
CA ALA A 51 9.44 -3.46 1.47
C ALA A 51 8.02 -3.47 0.88
N ILE A 52 7.11 -2.64 1.41
CA ILE A 52 5.77 -2.46 0.84
C ILE A 52 5.89 -1.86 -0.56
N LEU A 53 6.63 -0.76 -0.73
CA LEU A 53 6.79 -0.13 -2.03
C LEU A 53 7.41 -1.07 -3.05
N GLN A 54 8.41 -1.85 -2.67
CA GLN A 54 9.01 -2.84 -3.56
C GLN A 54 7.96 -3.87 -4.00
N ALA A 55 7.25 -4.48 -3.05
CA ALA A 55 6.23 -5.48 -3.35
C ALA A 55 5.05 -4.90 -4.15
N LEU A 56 4.67 -3.64 -3.91
CA LEU A 56 3.66 -2.94 -4.69
C LEU A 56 4.13 -2.70 -6.12
N ASN A 57 5.38 -2.31 -6.32
CA ASN A 57 5.96 -2.13 -7.66
C ASN A 57 6.13 -3.45 -8.42
N GLU A 58 6.32 -4.57 -7.72
CA GLU A 58 6.33 -5.92 -8.32
C GLU A 58 4.92 -6.40 -8.69
N ALA A 59 3.89 -5.98 -7.96
CA ALA A 59 2.50 -6.41 -8.15
C ALA A 59 1.66 -5.49 -9.07
N ALA A 60 2.07 -4.24 -9.26
CA ALA A 60 1.42 -3.22 -10.09
C ALA A 60 1.70 -3.41 -11.59
#